data_AF-A0A8T4EE03-F1
#
_entry.id   AF-A0A8T4EE03-F1
#
_cell.length_a   1.000
_cell.length_b   1.000
_cell.length_c   1.000
_cell.angle_alpha   90.00
_cell.angle_beta   90.00
_cell.angle_gamma   90.00
#
_symmetry.space_group_name_H-M   'P 1'
#
loop_
_entity.id
_entity.type
_entity.pdbx_description
1 polymer ?
#
loop_
_entity_poly.entity_id
_entity_poly.type
_entity_poly.pdbx_seq_one_letter_code
_entity_poly.pdbx_strand_id
1 'polypeptide(L)'
;MSKKPSKKADVAFEKLVVIIAAFIFLLAMIPVVNYILSKDEDAAKLVCHNSVLLRQKAAVDVPVIGEEGSPLLCPTTTMKISGNDEKIKREIANLIADTWWQFGEGRFEDVLKEGTAGGKHECAIRYVLLLKNPDFKISANEFANYLAKTTYKFVAEEGSYYSTADKPVTYLDYIQKSEGGTGNIFLSDIEAPQTYAIAFGSPTVKPGAWISVPAGGGAVLSAAFCFIPAVGWAACGGAVVVGAVTGAYFLSDDAGEIAAKIFSEREVSSIYVVPLEELMRGEHCVMHK
;
A
#
# COMPACT_ATOMS: atom_id res chain seq x y z
N MET A 1 -22.59 72.56 -3.46
CA MET A 1 -23.30 71.40 -2.88
C MET A 1 -22.34 70.24 -2.76
N SER A 2 -21.83 69.95 -1.55
CA SER A 2 -20.90 68.84 -1.32
C SER A 2 -21.72 67.57 -1.01
N LYS A 3 -21.66 66.57 -1.89
CA LYS A 3 -22.31 65.27 -1.69
C LYS A 3 -21.56 64.51 -0.59
N LYS A 4 -22.20 64.32 0.57
CA LYS A 4 -21.68 63.45 1.64
C LYS A 4 -21.48 62.03 1.08
N PRO A 5 -20.28 61.44 1.18
CA PRO A 5 -20.04 60.07 0.73
C PRO A 5 -20.88 59.09 1.56
N SER A 6 -21.49 58.11 0.89
CA SER A 6 -22.37 57.14 1.53
C SER A 6 -21.53 56.09 2.27
N LYS A 7 -21.78 55.91 3.58
CA LYS A 7 -21.09 54.95 4.46
C LYS A 7 -21.09 53.48 3.98
N LYS A 8 -21.88 53.13 2.98
CA LYS A 8 -21.95 51.77 2.43
C LYS A 8 -20.77 51.44 1.51
N ALA A 9 -20.08 52.44 0.96
CA ALA A 9 -18.92 52.23 0.09
C ALA A 9 -17.65 51.82 0.88
N ASP A 10 -17.46 52.36 2.09
CA ASP A 10 -16.29 52.05 2.92
C ASP A 10 -16.28 50.59 3.41
N VAL A 11 -17.44 50.06 3.79
CA VAL A 11 -17.56 48.67 4.28
C VAL A 11 -17.29 47.65 3.16
N ALA A 12 -17.59 48.00 1.91
CA ALA A 12 -17.31 47.13 0.76
C ALA A 12 -15.81 47.10 0.42
N PHE A 13 -15.12 48.23 0.57
CA PHE A 13 -13.69 48.32 0.29
C PHE A 13 -12.84 47.58 1.34
N GLU A 14 -13.19 47.70 2.63
CA GLU A 14 -12.50 47.00 3.72
C GLU A 14 -12.55 45.47 3.56
N LYS A 15 -13.73 44.93 3.19
CA LYS A 15 -13.88 43.48 2.95
C LYS A 15 -13.11 43.00 1.72
N LEU A 16 -13.02 43.81 0.67
CA LEU A 16 -12.25 43.47 -0.53
C LEU A 16 -10.76 43.32 -0.21
N VAL A 17 -10.20 44.23 0.59
CA VAL A 17 -8.78 44.20 0.98
C VAL A 17 -8.46 42.94 1.77
N VAL A 18 -9.33 42.52 2.69
CA VAL A 18 -9.13 41.28 3.48
C VAL A 18 -9.14 40.04 2.58
N ILE A 19 -10.06 39.95 1.62
CA ILE A 19 -10.13 38.82 0.68
C ILE A 19 -8.87 38.74 -0.18
N ILE A 20 -8.41 39.89 -0.72
CA ILE A 20 -7.19 39.96 -1.53
C ILE A 20 -5.96 39.56 -0.70
N ALA A 21 -5.86 40.05 0.54
CA ALA A 21 -4.76 39.71 1.43
C ALA A 21 -4.73 38.20 1.76
N ALA A 22 -5.89 37.58 2.02
CA ALA A 22 -6.00 36.14 2.25
C ALA A 22 -5.58 35.33 1.01
N PHE A 23 -5.96 35.78 -0.20
CA PHE A 23 -5.56 35.12 -1.44
C PHE A 23 -4.05 35.22 -1.70
N ILE A 24 -3.44 36.38 -1.46
CA ILE A 24 -1.99 36.57 -1.59
C ILE A 24 -1.25 35.69 -0.58
N PHE A 25 -1.73 35.60 0.66
CA PHE A 25 -1.15 34.73 1.68
C PHE A 25 -1.22 33.25 1.27
N LEU A 26 -2.37 32.79 0.77
CA LEU A 26 -2.54 31.42 0.27
C LEU A 26 -1.54 31.12 -0.86
N LEU A 27 -1.42 32.02 -1.85
CA LEU A 27 -0.50 31.86 -2.97
C LEU A 27 0.97 31.88 -2.52
N ALA A 28 1.31 32.69 -1.53
CA ALA A 28 2.66 32.73 -0.96
C ALA A 28 3.02 31.46 -0.16
N MET A 29 2.03 30.76 0.39
CA MET A 29 2.24 29.50 1.12
C MET A 29 2.51 28.30 0.20
N ILE A 30 2.01 28.30 -1.04
CA ILE A 30 2.20 27.21 -2.01
C ILE A 30 3.68 26.83 -2.20
N PRO A 31 4.62 27.75 -2.51
CA PRO A 31 6.03 27.39 -2.71
C PRO A 31 6.70 26.90 -1.42
N VAL A 32 6.28 27.39 -0.25
CA VAL A 32 6.81 26.94 1.05
C VAL A 32 6.38 25.50 1.32
N VAL A 33 5.09 25.20 1.11
CA VAL A 33 4.57 23.84 1.24
C VAL A 33 5.27 22.91 0.25
N ASN A 34 5.38 23.30 -1.03
CA ASN A 34 6.07 22.49 -2.03
C ASN A 34 7.55 22.25 -1.69
N TYR A 35 8.23 23.25 -1.13
CA TYR A 35 9.62 23.11 -0.71
C TYR A 35 9.77 22.13 0.46
N ILE A 36 8.91 22.24 1.47
CA ILE A 36 8.89 21.31 2.62
C ILE A 36 8.61 19.88 2.14
N LEU A 37 7.59 19.69 1.30
CA LEU A 37 7.22 18.39 0.74
C LEU A 37 8.32 17.78 -0.15
N SER A 38 9.16 18.60 -0.77
CA SER A 38 10.22 18.12 -1.67
C SER A 38 11.46 17.55 -0.97
N LYS A 39 11.67 17.87 0.30
CA LYS A 39 12.92 17.51 1.02
C LYS A 39 12.76 16.42 2.06
N ASP A 40 11.53 16.14 2.45
CA ASP A 40 11.23 15.24 3.54
C ASP A 40 10.48 14.03 3.00
N GLU A 41 11.21 12.91 2.86
CA GLU A 41 10.61 11.64 2.44
C GLU A 41 9.47 11.24 3.38
N ASP A 42 9.60 11.49 4.68
CA ASP A 42 8.60 11.14 5.68
C ASP A 42 7.35 12.02 5.55
N ALA A 43 7.51 13.30 5.20
CA ALA A 43 6.37 14.16 4.85
C ALA A 43 5.60 13.63 3.63
N ALA A 44 6.31 13.16 2.59
CA ALA A 44 5.67 12.55 1.43
C ALA A 44 4.93 11.24 1.80
N LYS A 45 5.49 10.43 2.72
CA LYS A 45 4.81 9.24 3.23
C LYS A 45 3.53 9.61 3.99
N LEU A 46 3.59 10.62 4.85
CA LEU A 46 2.46 11.10 5.64
C LEU A 46 1.35 11.70 4.76
N VAL A 47 1.69 12.46 3.72
CA VAL A 47 0.73 12.98 2.75
C VAL A 47 0.03 11.86 2.01
N CYS A 48 0.77 10.85 1.55
CA CYS A 48 0.18 9.67 0.91
C CYS A 48 -0.79 8.96 1.85
N HIS A 49 -0.37 8.64 3.08
CA HIS A 49 -1.21 7.99 4.09
C HIS A 49 -2.49 8.79 4.38
N ASN A 50 -2.36 10.10 4.60
CA ASN A 50 -3.51 10.97 4.85
C ASN A 50 -4.42 11.07 3.62
N SER A 51 -3.90 11.04 2.40
CA SER A 51 -4.73 11.04 1.18
C SER A 51 -5.57 9.77 1.06
N VAL A 52 -5.01 8.61 1.43
CA VAL A 52 -5.72 7.33 1.51
C VAL A 52 -6.84 7.40 2.55
N LEU A 53 -6.54 7.91 3.75
CA LEU A 53 -7.53 8.09 4.82
C LEU A 53 -8.65 9.06 4.43
N LEU A 54 -8.32 10.16 3.74
CA LEU A 54 -9.29 11.14 3.27
C LEU A 54 -10.21 10.56 2.20
N ARG A 55 -9.66 9.80 1.24
CA ARG A 55 -10.45 9.13 0.20
C ARG A 55 -11.45 8.15 0.80
N GLN A 56 -11.05 7.41 1.83
CA GLN A 56 -11.94 6.54 2.58
C GLN A 56 -13.07 7.29 3.29
N LYS A 57 -12.76 8.41 3.96
CA LYS A 57 -13.80 9.24 4.58
C LYS A 57 -14.73 9.90 3.56
N ALA A 58 -14.22 10.22 2.36
CA ALA A 58 -14.99 10.82 1.28
C ALA A 58 -15.86 9.80 0.52
N ALA A 59 -15.48 8.51 0.51
CA ALA A 59 -16.26 7.42 -0.07
C ALA A 59 -17.52 7.08 0.76
N VAL A 60 -17.70 7.71 1.93
CA VAL A 60 -18.98 7.68 2.64
C VAL A 60 -19.96 8.52 1.85
N ASP A 61 -20.94 7.85 1.25
CA ASP A 61 -21.97 8.35 0.35
C ASP A 61 -22.62 9.66 0.86
N VAL A 62 -22.04 10.81 0.51
CA VAL A 62 -22.65 12.12 0.76
C VAL A 62 -23.39 12.51 -0.52
N PRO A 63 -24.74 12.45 -0.57
CA PRO A 63 -25.53 12.58 -1.80
C PRO A 63 -25.49 13.98 -2.45
N VAL A 64 -24.56 14.85 -2.06
CA VAL A 64 -24.52 16.27 -2.43
C VAL A 64 -23.26 16.65 -3.22
N ILE A 65 -22.23 15.79 -3.24
CA ILE A 65 -20.96 16.05 -3.93
C ILE A 65 -20.71 14.84 -4.83
N GLY A 66 -20.56 15.06 -6.15
CA GLY A 66 -20.40 13.97 -7.12
C GLY A 66 -19.32 12.96 -6.72
N GLU A 67 -19.48 11.71 -7.15
CA GLU A 67 -18.67 10.53 -6.77
C GLU A 67 -17.18 10.58 -7.17
N GLU A 68 -16.64 11.74 -7.53
CA GLU A 68 -15.22 11.91 -7.81
C GLU A 68 -14.45 11.94 -6.48
N GLY A 69 -13.96 10.77 -6.06
CA GLY A 69 -13.14 10.63 -4.86
C GLY A 69 -11.89 11.51 -4.90
N SER A 70 -11.42 11.93 -3.72
CA SER A 70 -10.17 12.68 -3.60
C SER A 70 -9.02 11.96 -4.32
N PRO A 71 -8.17 12.67 -5.08
CA PRO A 71 -7.03 12.05 -5.74
C PRO A 71 -6.06 11.44 -4.71
N LEU A 72 -5.46 10.30 -5.06
CA LEU A 72 -4.40 9.68 -4.26
C LEU A 72 -3.11 10.47 -4.43
N LEU A 73 -2.56 10.97 -3.33
CA LEU A 73 -1.33 11.76 -3.30
C LEU A 73 -0.13 10.87 -2.95
N CYS A 74 -0.03 9.74 -3.63
CA CYS A 74 0.98 8.70 -3.40
C CYS A 74 1.93 8.59 -4.59
N PRO A 75 2.87 9.55 -4.77
CA PRO A 75 3.78 9.51 -5.91
C PRO A 75 4.70 8.29 -5.81
N THR A 76 4.98 7.65 -6.95
CA THR A 76 6.00 6.61 -7.03
C THR A 76 7.39 7.21 -6.75
N THR A 77 8.15 6.59 -5.84
CA THR A 77 9.50 7.04 -5.48
C THR A 77 10.54 6.02 -5.92
N THR A 78 11.57 6.48 -6.63
CA THR A 78 12.69 5.63 -7.04
C THR A 78 13.75 5.58 -5.94
N MET A 79 13.96 4.42 -5.34
CA MET A 79 14.92 4.19 -4.26
C MET A 79 16.18 3.51 -4.80
N LYS A 80 17.34 4.11 -4.52
CA LYS A 80 18.65 3.52 -4.85
C LYS A 80 19.22 2.84 -3.62
N ILE A 81 19.12 1.51 -3.58
CA ILE A 81 19.53 0.70 -2.42
C ILE A 81 20.97 0.22 -2.60
N SER A 82 21.77 0.34 -1.54
CA SER A 82 23.17 -0.08 -1.54
C SER A 82 23.68 -0.46 -0.15
N GLY A 83 24.55 -1.45 -0.08
CA GLY A 83 25.11 -1.96 1.16
C GLY A 83 25.43 -3.44 1.08
N ASN A 84 25.67 -4.03 2.24
CA ASN A 84 25.72 -5.49 2.39
C ASN A 84 24.31 -6.10 2.32
N ASP A 85 24.24 -7.41 2.15
CA ASP A 85 22.99 -8.14 1.93
C ASP A 85 21.97 -7.89 3.05
N GLU A 86 22.40 -7.87 4.30
CA GLU A 86 21.53 -7.60 5.46
C GLU A 86 20.91 -6.21 5.40
N LYS A 87 21.70 -5.19 5.05
CA LYS A 87 21.21 -3.82 4.89
C LYS A 87 20.20 -3.74 3.73
N ILE A 88 20.49 -4.39 2.61
CA ILE A 88 19.57 -4.42 1.45
C ILE A 88 18.25 -5.10 1.82
N LYS A 89 18.30 -6.29 2.45
CA LYS A 89 17.09 -7.01 2.93
C LYS A 89 16.27 -6.14 3.87
N ARG A 90 16.92 -5.46 4.82
CA ARG A 90 16.28 -4.55 5.77
C ARG A 90 15.63 -3.34 5.11
N GLU A 91 16.30 -2.69 4.16
CA GLU A 91 15.75 -1.56 3.43
C GLU A 91 14.51 -1.97 2.62
N ILE A 92 14.56 -3.10 1.90
CA ILE A 92 13.40 -3.61 1.17
C ILE A 92 12.25 -3.94 2.14
N ALA A 93 12.53 -4.61 3.27
CA ALA A 93 11.52 -4.93 4.28
C ALA A 93 10.85 -3.67 4.88
N ASN A 94 11.63 -2.61 5.14
CA ASN A 94 11.09 -1.32 5.58
C ASN A 94 10.18 -0.70 4.52
N LEU A 95 10.57 -0.72 3.25
CA LEU A 95 9.74 -0.16 2.17
C LEU A 95 8.43 -0.94 1.97
N ILE A 96 8.43 -2.26 2.19
CA ILE A 96 7.21 -3.09 2.22
C ILE A 96 6.28 -2.62 3.35
N ALA A 97 6.82 -2.49 4.57
CA ALA A 97 6.03 -2.04 5.73
C ALA A 97 5.51 -0.61 5.56
N ASP A 98 6.34 0.31 5.04
CA ASP A 98 5.95 1.68 4.75
C ASP A 98 4.82 1.72 3.71
N THR A 99 4.89 0.87 2.67
CA THR A 99 3.81 0.73 1.68
C THR A 99 2.53 0.23 2.34
N TRP A 100 2.61 -0.81 3.16
CA TRP A 100 1.45 -1.34 3.89
C TRP A 100 0.78 -0.26 4.76
N TRP A 101 1.58 0.48 5.53
CA TRP A 101 1.11 1.57 6.37
C TRP A 101 0.47 2.70 5.54
N GLN A 102 1.13 3.16 4.48
CA GLN A 102 0.62 4.22 3.60
C GLN A 102 -0.76 3.92 3.02
N PHE A 103 -1.04 2.67 2.69
CA PHE A 103 -2.33 2.25 2.16
C PHE A 103 -3.33 1.82 3.24
N GLY A 104 -3.09 2.19 4.50
CA GLY A 104 -4.03 2.02 5.59
C GLY A 104 -4.08 0.60 6.16
N GLU A 105 -2.98 -0.15 6.04
CA GLU A 105 -2.82 -1.48 6.67
C GLU A 105 -3.92 -2.48 6.26
N GLY A 106 -4.43 -2.34 5.04
CA GLY A 106 -5.48 -3.21 4.51
C GLY A 106 -6.88 -3.01 5.11
N ARG A 107 -7.10 -1.94 5.89
CA ARG A 107 -8.40 -1.59 6.55
C ARG A 107 -9.54 -1.28 5.60
N PHE A 108 -9.27 -1.19 4.31
CA PHE A 108 -10.10 -0.49 3.36
C PHE A 108 -10.27 -1.32 2.10
N GLU A 109 -11.52 -1.66 1.77
CA GLU A 109 -11.84 -2.55 0.63
C GLU A 109 -11.64 -1.86 -0.73
N ASP A 110 -11.66 -0.53 -0.79
CA ASP A 110 -11.71 0.26 -2.04
C ASP A 110 -10.79 1.50 -2.01
N VAL A 111 -9.54 1.37 -1.56
CA VAL A 111 -8.60 2.53 -1.53
C VAL A 111 -8.31 3.08 -2.93
N LEU A 112 -8.31 2.21 -3.94
CA LEU A 112 -7.85 2.55 -5.28
C LEU A 112 -9.00 2.91 -6.23
N LYS A 113 -10.21 2.38 -6.02
CA LYS A 113 -11.37 2.57 -6.89
C LYS A 113 -11.60 4.04 -7.27
N GLU A 114 -11.45 4.38 -8.55
CA GLU A 114 -11.89 5.67 -9.09
C GLU A 114 -13.41 5.70 -9.28
N GLY A 115 -14.04 6.87 -9.08
CA GLY A 115 -15.49 7.05 -9.14
C GLY A 115 -16.09 6.57 -10.47
N THR A 116 -17.31 6.01 -10.43
CA THR A 116 -18.24 5.50 -11.49
C THR A 116 -17.72 4.81 -12.77
N ALA A 117 -16.44 4.89 -13.15
CA ALA A 117 -15.91 4.47 -14.45
C ALA A 117 -15.12 3.15 -14.38
N GLY A 118 -15.65 2.16 -13.66
CA GLY A 118 -15.51 0.73 -14.01
C GLY A 118 -14.11 0.11 -14.13
N GLY A 119 -13.04 0.76 -13.64
CA GLY A 119 -11.70 0.18 -13.58
C GLY A 119 -11.67 -1.03 -12.65
N LYS A 120 -11.58 -2.23 -13.21
CA LYS A 120 -11.44 -3.47 -12.44
C LYS A 120 -9.97 -3.71 -12.11
N HIS A 121 -9.67 -3.69 -10.82
CA HIS A 121 -8.42 -4.12 -10.19
C HIS A 121 -7.26 -3.15 -10.39
N GLU A 122 -6.92 -2.41 -9.33
CA GLU A 122 -5.83 -1.43 -9.40
C GLU A 122 -4.71 -1.85 -8.45
N CYS A 123 -3.48 -1.65 -8.89
CA CYS A 123 -2.33 -1.55 -8.00
C CYS A 123 -1.70 -0.19 -8.13
N ALA A 124 -1.13 0.28 -7.02
CA ALA A 124 -0.36 1.50 -6.96
C ALA A 124 1.11 1.15 -6.67
N ILE A 125 2.00 1.46 -7.63
CA ILE A 125 3.45 1.34 -7.40
C ILE A 125 3.87 2.45 -6.45
N ARG A 126 4.36 2.07 -5.28
CA ARG A 126 4.89 3.03 -4.33
C ARG A 126 6.37 3.26 -4.51
N TYR A 127 7.14 2.19 -4.67
CA TYR A 127 8.59 2.28 -4.78
C TYR A 127 9.10 1.54 -6.01
N VAL A 128 10.07 2.13 -6.69
CA VAL A 128 10.89 1.49 -7.72
C VAL A 128 12.30 1.32 -7.17
N LEU A 129 12.76 0.09 -7.04
CA LEU A 129 14.03 -0.25 -6.42
C LEU A 129 15.12 -0.42 -7.48
N LEU A 130 16.21 0.32 -7.31
CA LEU A 130 17.43 0.20 -8.10
C LEU A 130 18.54 -0.34 -7.19
N LEU A 131 18.88 -1.62 -7.34
CA LEU A 131 19.91 -2.29 -6.56
C LEU A 131 21.30 -1.99 -7.14
N LYS A 132 22.17 -1.38 -6.33
CA LYS A 132 23.54 -1.04 -6.79
C LYS A 132 24.56 -2.17 -6.63
N ASN A 133 24.28 -3.16 -5.79
CA ASN A 133 25.20 -4.27 -5.54
C ASN A 133 24.91 -5.38 -6.57
N PRO A 134 25.76 -5.58 -7.61
CA PRO A 134 25.49 -6.54 -8.68
C PRO A 134 25.52 -7.99 -8.20
N ASP A 135 26.16 -8.27 -7.07
CA ASP A 135 26.28 -9.62 -6.51
C ASP A 135 25.13 -9.99 -5.57
N PHE A 136 24.22 -9.04 -5.30
CA PHE A 136 23.08 -9.27 -4.42
C PHE A 136 22.05 -10.19 -5.09
N LYS A 137 21.79 -11.32 -4.45
CA LYS A 137 20.76 -12.28 -4.82
C LYS A 137 20.09 -12.84 -3.57
N ILE A 138 18.77 -12.85 -3.55
CA ILE A 138 17.96 -13.47 -2.50
C ILE A 138 16.75 -14.14 -3.12
N SER A 139 16.50 -15.40 -2.75
CA SER A 139 15.28 -16.09 -3.18
C SER A 139 14.05 -15.56 -2.43
N ALA A 140 12.88 -15.65 -3.05
CA ALA A 140 11.60 -15.29 -2.45
C ALA A 140 11.40 -15.99 -1.08
N ASN A 141 11.77 -17.27 -0.99
CA ASN A 141 11.66 -18.08 0.24
C ASN A 141 12.62 -17.60 1.34
N GLU A 142 13.86 -17.29 0.98
CA GLU A 142 14.82 -16.73 1.93
C GLU A 142 14.35 -15.36 2.43
N PHE A 143 13.80 -14.53 1.55
CA PHE A 143 13.31 -13.21 1.93
C PHE A 143 12.04 -13.29 2.79
N ALA A 144 11.11 -14.20 2.47
CA ALA A 144 9.95 -14.48 3.31
C ALA A 144 10.37 -14.91 4.74
N ASN A 145 11.37 -15.79 4.84
CA ASN A 145 11.92 -16.22 6.12
C ASN A 145 12.60 -15.06 6.88
N TYR A 146 13.25 -14.15 6.16
CA TYR A 146 13.81 -12.93 6.75
C TYR A 146 12.69 -12.04 7.33
N LEU A 147 11.60 -11.80 6.59
CA LEU A 147 10.44 -11.03 7.06
C LEU A 147 9.76 -11.67 8.27
N ALA A 148 9.70 -13.01 8.32
CA ALA A 148 9.10 -13.79 9.40
C ALA A 148 9.94 -13.82 10.69
N LYS A 149 11.25 -13.56 10.61
CA LYS A 149 12.17 -13.61 11.77
C LYS A 149 12.60 -12.24 12.25
N THR A 150 12.58 -11.25 11.37
CA THR A 150 13.10 -9.91 11.69
C THR A 150 12.01 -9.08 12.33
N THR A 151 12.29 -8.57 13.53
CA THR A 151 11.40 -7.66 14.24
C THR A 151 11.29 -6.34 13.49
N TYR A 152 10.06 -5.93 13.20
CA TYR A 152 9.75 -4.61 12.71
C TYR A 152 9.74 -3.62 13.87
N LYS A 153 10.55 -2.56 13.76
CA LYS A 153 10.56 -1.47 14.73
C LYS A 153 9.70 -0.35 14.20
N PHE A 154 8.43 -0.34 14.61
CA PHE A 154 7.55 0.79 14.32
C PHE A 154 8.02 1.99 15.17
N VAL A 155 8.38 3.08 14.50
CA VAL A 155 8.62 4.36 15.18
C VAL A 155 7.26 5.04 15.30
N ALA A 156 6.54 4.73 16.37
CA ALA A 156 5.34 5.51 16.68
C ALA A 156 5.79 6.92 17.07
N GLU A 157 5.50 7.91 16.22
CA GLU A 157 5.39 9.28 16.68
C GLU A 157 4.26 9.30 17.74
N GLU A 158 4.67 9.55 18.99
CA GLU A 158 3.86 9.78 20.18
C GLU A 158 2.43 9.21 20.16
N GLY A 159 2.30 7.93 20.53
CA GLY A 159 1.07 7.44 21.17
C GLY A 159 0.15 6.49 20.40
N SER A 160 0.59 5.86 19.30
CA SER A 160 -0.21 4.80 18.66
C SER A 160 0.54 3.46 18.51
N TYR A 161 0.16 2.54 19.41
CA TYR A 161 0.02 1.07 19.36
C TYR A 161 1.02 0.14 18.59
N TYR A 162 1.22 -1.05 19.20
CA TYR A 162 2.03 -2.25 18.81
C TYR A 162 3.55 -2.25 19.02
N SER A 163 3.95 -1.96 20.25
CA SER A 163 4.98 -2.79 20.89
C SER A 163 4.78 -2.68 22.39
N THR A 164 3.80 -3.39 22.94
CA THR A 164 3.93 -3.76 24.36
C THR A 164 5.26 -4.49 24.47
N ALA A 165 6.12 -4.11 25.42
CA ALA A 165 7.48 -4.63 25.58
C ALA A 165 7.57 -6.18 25.55
N ASP A 166 6.45 -6.87 25.75
CA ASP A 166 6.35 -8.31 25.90
C ASP A 166 6.27 -9.13 24.60
N LYS A 167 6.00 -8.53 23.41
CA LYS A 167 5.93 -9.30 22.15
C LYS A 167 6.46 -8.53 20.93
N PRO A 168 7.67 -8.85 20.43
CA PRO A 168 8.18 -8.25 19.21
C PRO A 168 7.31 -8.66 18.01
N VAL A 169 6.89 -7.69 17.20
CA VAL A 169 6.14 -7.92 15.96
C VAL A 169 7.14 -8.04 14.81
N THR A 170 7.05 -9.10 14.01
CA THR A 170 7.89 -9.28 12.81
C THR A 170 7.30 -8.53 11.61
N TYR A 171 8.08 -8.30 10.54
CA TYR A 171 7.52 -7.66 9.32
C TYR A 171 6.34 -8.46 8.77
N LEU A 172 6.47 -9.79 8.74
CA LEU A 172 5.41 -10.66 8.24
C LEU A 172 4.17 -10.60 9.15
N ASP A 173 4.35 -10.64 10.47
CA ASP A 173 3.24 -10.50 11.42
C ASP A 173 2.55 -9.14 11.28
N TYR A 174 3.32 -8.06 11.08
CA TYR A 174 2.77 -6.72 10.89
C TYR A 174 1.81 -6.67 9.70
N ILE A 175 2.15 -7.32 8.58
CA ILE A 175 1.33 -7.27 7.37
C ILE A 175 0.16 -8.27 7.42
N GLN A 176 0.39 -9.47 7.95
CA GLN A 176 -0.61 -10.54 7.95
C GLN A 176 -1.58 -10.48 9.13
N LYS A 177 -1.16 -9.91 10.27
CA LYS A 177 -1.90 -9.93 11.53
C LYS A 177 -2.17 -8.54 12.09
N SER A 178 -1.89 -7.46 11.35
CA SER A 178 -2.33 -6.13 11.76
C SER A 178 -3.83 -6.14 12.03
N GLU A 179 -4.28 -5.43 13.07
CA GLU A 179 -5.71 -5.20 13.33
C GLU A 179 -6.44 -4.59 12.14
N GLY A 180 -5.68 -4.01 11.21
CA GLY A 180 -6.21 -3.44 10.00
C GLY A 180 -6.72 -4.44 8.95
N GLY A 181 -6.29 -5.71 8.99
CA GLY A 181 -6.69 -6.71 8.01
C GLY A 181 -5.62 -7.76 7.76
N THR A 182 -6.02 -8.87 7.14
CA THR A 182 -5.13 -9.97 6.77
C THR A 182 -4.46 -9.65 5.43
N GLY A 183 -3.31 -8.97 5.45
CA GLY A 183 -2.55 -8.71 4.23
C GLY A 183 -1.88 -9.95 3.66
N ASN A 184 -1.73 -10.00 2.34
CA ASN A 184 -0.86 -10.96 1.66
C ASN A 184 0.42 -10.29 1.14
N ILE A 185 1.49 -11.06 0.99
CA ILE A 185 2.73 -10.60 0.36
C ILE A 185 3.09 -11.56 -0.76
N PHE A 186 3.29 -11.02 -1.96
CA PHE A 186 3.82 -11.71 -3.12
C PHE A 186 5.27 -11.29 -3.33
N LEU A 187 6.19 -12.26 -3.26
CA LEU A 187 7.63 -12.04 -3.41
C LEU A 187 8.12 -12.81 -4.63
N SER A 188 8.85 -12.12 -5.52
CA SER A 188 9.72 -12.77 -6.51
C SER A 188 11.11 -12.99 -5.93
N ASP A 189 11.93 -13.78 -6.63
CA ASP A 189 13.37 -13.74 -6.42
C ASP A 189 13.89 -12.33 -6.73
N ILE A 190 14.85 -11.85 -5.95
CA ILE A 190 15.44 -10.51 -6.06
C ILE A 190 16.92 -10.66 -6.40
N GLU A 191 17.30 -10.22 -7.59
CA GLU A 191 18.62 -10.37 -8.19
C GLU A 191 19.03 -9.05 -8.84
N ALA A 192 20.17 -8.50 -8.44
CA ALA A 192 20.75 -7.37 -9.16
C ALA A 192 21.30 -7.85 -10.53
N PRO A 193 21.33 -6.97 -11.57
CA PRO A 193 21.02 -5.54 -11.56
C PRO A 193 19.56 -5.22 -11.93
N GLN A 194 18.60 -6.12 -11.71
CA GLN A 194 17.20 -5.90 -12.11
C GLN A 194 16.55 -4.76 -11.31
N THR A 195 15.53 -4.14 -11.93
CA THR A 195 14.69 -3.11 -11.28
C THR A 195 13.44 -3.77 -10.75
N TYR A 196 13.13 -3.52 -9.48
CA TYR A 196 11.96 -4.10 -8.81
C TYR A 196 10.94 -3.02 -8.48
N ALA A 197 9.68 -3.41 -8.35
CA ALA A 197 8.60 -2.56 -7.87
C ALA A 197 8.08 -3.10 -6.54
N ILE A 198 7.79 -2.18 -5.60
CA ILE A 198 6.94 -2.47 -4.45
C ILE A 198 5.61 -1.79 -4.70
N ALA A 199 4.55 -2.58 -4.80
CA ALA A 199 3.21 -2.10 -5.10
C ALA A 199 2.17 -2.62 -4.09
N PHE A 200 1.15 -1.81 -3.87
CA PHE A 200 -0.02 -2.19 -3.10
C PHE A 200 -1.17 -2.53 -4.04
N GLY A 201 -1.86 -3.64 -3.78
CA GLY A 201 -3.12 -4.00 -4.44
C GLY A 201 -4.27 -4.03 -3.44
N SER A 202 -5.35 -3.32 -3.73
CA SER A 202 -6.56 -3.35 -2.93
C SER A 202 -7.33 -4.66 -3.11
N PRO A 203 -8.17 -5.07 -2.15
CA PRO A 203 -9.17 -6.11 -2.37
C PRO A 203 -10.04 -5.75 -3.57
N THR A 204 -10.57 -6.77 -4.25
CA THR A 204 -11.39 -6.62 -5.45
C THR A 204 -12.71 -7.35 -5.34
N VAL A 205 -12.83 -8.24 -4.36
CA VAL A 205 -14.05 -8.95 -4.00
C VAL A 205 -14.29 -8.76 -2.50
N LYS A 206 -15.56 -8.72 -2.10
CA LYS A 206 -15.93 -8.59 -0.69
C LYS A 206 -15.50 -9.85 0.08
N PRO A 207 -15.03 -9.71 1.34
CA PRO A 207 -14.71 -10.86 2.18
C PRO A 207 -15.93 -11.80 2.30
N GLY A 208 -15.74 -13.08 1.99
CA GLY A 208 -16.82 -14.08 2.05
C GLY A 208 -17.53 -14.33 0.72
N ALA A 209 -16.91 -14.01 -0.42
CA ALA A 209 -17.36 -14.39 -1.75
C ALA A 209 -16.73 -15.73 -2.21
N TRP A 210 -16.75 -16.76 -1.34
CA TRP A 210 -16.56 -18.20 -1.62
C TRP A 210 -15.79 -18.53 -2.91
N ILE A 211 -14.55 -18.09 -3.04
CA ILE A 211 -13.66 -18.67 -4.05
C ILE A 211 -13.17 -19.98 -3.44
N SER A 212 -13.90 -21.05 -3.68
CA SER A 212 -13.40 -22.40 -3.44
C SER A 212 -12.24 -22.64 -4.40
N VAL A 213 -11.03 -22.24 -4.01
CA VAL A 213 -9.82 -22.64 -4.72
C VAL A 213 -9.69 -24.14 -4.47
N PRO A 214 -9.84 -25.00 -5.50
CA PRO A 214 -9.59 -26.42 -5.33
C PRO A 214 -8.16 -26.58 -4.80
N ALA A 215 -7.97 -27.47 -3.82
CA ALA A 215 -6.77 -27.62 -3.01
C ALA A 215 -5.52 -28.14 -3.77
N GLY A 216 -5.31 -27.73 -5.02
CA GLY A 216 -4.19 -28.10 -5.87
C GLY A 216 -3.48 -26.88 -6.43
N GLY A 217 -2.26 -26.63 -5.94
CA GLY A 217 -1.21 -25.95 -6.69
C GLY A 217 -1.09 -24.44 -6.50
N GLY A 218 -0.13 -24.03 -5.65
CA GLY A 218 0.37 -22.65 -5.56
C GLY A 218 0.52 -22.19 -4.12
N ALA A 219 1.73 -21.84 -3.71
CA ALA A 219 1.98 -21.34 -2.37
C ALA A 219 1.69 -19.85 -2.26
N VAL A 220 0.42 -19.59 -2.06
CA VAL A 220 -0.04 -18.33 -1.48
C VAL A 220 0.18 -18.47 0.02
N LEU A 221 1.09 -17.67 0.60
CA LEU A 221 1.23 -17.49 2.05
C LEU A 221 0.03 -16.71 2.62
N SER A 222 -1.18 -17.14 2.29
CA SER A 222 -2.39 -16.61 2.91
C SER A 222 -2.66 -17.42 4.17
N ALA A 223 -2.71 -16.74 5.31
CA ALA A 223 -3.17 -17.33 6.57
C ALA A 223 -4.67 -17.72 6.54
N ALA A 224 -5.33 -17.64 5.38
CA ALA A 224 -6.75 -17.83 5.19
C ALA A 224 -7.20 -19.31 5.12
N PHE A 225 -6.28 -20.28 5.13
CA PHE A 225 -6.61 -21.70 4.96
C PHE A 225 -7.32 -22.38 6.16
N CYS A 226 -7.68 -21.64 7.21
CA CYS A 226 -8.25 -22.19 8.45
C CYS A 226 -9.78 -22.13 8.60
N PHE A 227 -10.52 -21.85 7.52
CA PHE A 227 -11.99 -21.81 7.55
C PHE A 227 -12.67 -22.94 6.74
N ILE A 228 -12.06 -24.12 6.64
CA ILE A 228 -12.76 -25.32 6.15
C ILE A 228 -13.50 -25.96 7.34
N PRO A 229 -14.84 -25.95 7.41
CA PRO A 229 -15.60 -26.53 8.53
C PRO A 229 -15.46 -28.05 8.66
N ALA A 230 -14.80 -28.72 7.71
CA ALA A 230 -14.59 -30.17 7.71
C ALA A 230 -13.32 -30.62 8.46
N VAL A 231 -12.39 -29.72 8.80
CA VAL A 231 -11.16 -30.05 9.54
C VAL A 231 -11.15 -29.24 10.82
N GLY A 232 -11.37 -29.91 11.95
CA GLY A 232 -11.60 -29.27 13.25
C GLY A 232 -10.53 -28.23 13.62
N TRP A 233 -10.97 -27.22 14.37
CA TRP A 233 -10.20 -26.04 14.79
C TRP A 233 -8.87 -26.36 15.51
N ALA A 234 -8.71 -27.61 15.97
CA ALA A 234 -7.51 -28.11 16.63
C ALA A 234 -6.27 -28.20 15.70
N ALA A 235 -6.42 -28.22 14.38
CA ALA A 235 -5.29 -28.31 13.45
C ALA A 235 -4.64 -26.94 13.13
N CYS A 236 -5.35 -25.84 13.35
CA CYS A 236 -4.91 -24.50 12.96
C CYS A 236 -4.16 -23.72 14.06
N GLY A 237 -4.17 -24.23 15.30
CA GLY A 237 -3.50 -23.57 16.44
C GLY A 237 -1.98 -23.72 16.46
N GLY A 238 -1.39 -24.55 15.58
CA GLY A 238 0.04 -24.87 15.59
C GLY A 238 0.78 -24.73 14.26
N ALA A 239 0.08 -24.32 13.20
CA ALA A 239 0.63 -24.29 11.83
C ALA A 239 0.53 -22.90 11.20
N VAL A 240 1.16 -21.89 11.83
CA VAL A 240 1.82 -20.84 11.05
C VAL A 240 3.10 -21.46 10.49
N VAL A 241 2.92 -22.45 9.61
CA VAL A 241 4.04 -22.97 8.83
C VAL A 241 4.40 -21.85 7.88
N VAL A 242 5.61 -21.33 8.04
CA VAL A 242 6.34 -20.61 7.00
C VAL A 242 6.37 -21.54 5.80
N GLY A 243 5.31 -21.48 4.98
CA GLY A 243 5.14 -22.24 3.75
C GLY A 243 6.03 -21.65 2.69
N ALA A 244 7.34 -21.73 2.90
CA ALA A 244 8.33 -21.69 1.84
C ALA A 244 8.10 -22.92 0.96
N VAL A 245 7.08 -22.88 0.11
CA VAL A 245 6.97 -23.85 -0.97
C VAL A 245 7.85 -23.31 -2.07
N THR A 246 9.05 -23.88 -2.13
CA THR A 246 9.75 -24.21 -3.36
C THR A 246 8.88 -24.02 -4.61
N GLY A 247 9.15 -22.95 -5.37
CA GLY A 247 8.72 -22.76 -6.75
C GLY A 247 9.41 -23.76 -7.68
N ALA A 248 9.19 -25.05 -7.45
CA ALA A 248 9.60 -26.11 -8.35
C ALA A 248 8.42 -27.07 -8.49
N TYR A 249 7.95 -27.21 -9.74
CA TYR A 249 6.93 -28.15 -10.23
C TYR A 249 5.46 -27.77 -10.07
N PHE A 250 4.94 -26.90 -10.94
CA PHE A 250 3.64 -27.13 -11.59
C PHE A 250 3.66 -26.54 -13.01
N LEU A 251 4.18 -27.32 -13.96
CA LEU A 251 4.00 -27.15 -15.41
C LEU A 251 2.73 -27.88 -15.83
N SER A 252 1.55 -27.36 -15.47
CA SER A 252 0.28 -27.77 -16.09
C SER A 252 -0.42 -26.51 -16.59
N ASP A 253 -0.99 -26.57 -17.80
CA ASP A 253 -1.67 -25.43 -18.44
C ASP A 253 -2.77 -24.80 -17.56
N ASP A 254 -3.34 -25.57 -16.62
CA ASP A 254 -4.37 -25.11 -15.66
C ASP A 254 -3.83 -24.19 -14.54
N ALA A 255 -2.51 -24.18 -14.29
CA ALA A 255 -1.93 -23.38 -13.21
C ALA A 255 -1.96 -21.87 -13.53
N GLY A 256 -1.87 -21.52 -14.82
CA GLY A 256 -1.97 -20.13 -15.27
C GLY A 256 -3.36 -19.53 -15.04
N GLU A 257 -4.42 -20.32 -15.25
CA GLU A 257 -5.79 -19.88 -15.07
C GLU A 257 -6.15 -19.70 -13.58
N ILE A 258 -5.68 -20.63 -12.73
CA ILE A 258 -5.86 -20.54 -11.27
C ILE A 258 -5.10 -19.33 -10.71
N ALA A 259 -3.85 -19.11 -11.14
CA ALA A 259 -3.08 -17.95 -10.74
C ALA A 259 -3.75 -16.64 -11.17
N ALA A 260 -4.17 -16.54 -12.44
CA ALA A 260 -4.87 -15.38 -12.97
C ALA A 260 -6.15 -15.08 -12.18
N LYS A 261 -6.91 -16.12 -11.81
CA LYS A 261 -8.12 -15.96 -11.00
C LYS A 261 -7.81 -15.43 -9.60
N ILE A 262 -6.83 -16.01 -8.90
CA ILE A 262 -6.39 -15.56 -7.57
C ILE A 262 -5.92 -14.09 -7.60
N PHE A 263 -5.24 -13.67 -8.66
CA PHE A 263 -4.78 -12.28 -8.80
C PHE A 263 -5.90 -11.31 -9.19
N SER A 264 -6.91 -11.77 -9.94
CA SER A 264 -8.08 -10.96 -10.31
C SER A 264 -9.10 -10.81 -9.17
N GLU A 265 -9.30 -11.85 -8.36
CA GLU A 265 -10.30 -11.90 -7.29
C GLU A 265 -9.59 -11.94 -5.92
N ARG A 266 -9.18 -10.77 -5.44
CA ARG A 266 -8.46 -10.60 -4.17
C ARG A 266 -9.46 -10.28 -3.07
N GLU A 267 -9.64 -11.18 -2.11
CA GLU A 267 -10.41 -10.90 -0.90
C GLU A 267 -9.65 -10.01 0.09
N VAL A 268 -8.33 -9.89 -0.08
CA VAL A 268 -7.45 -9.18 0.84
C VAL A 268 -6.45 -8.28 0.15
N SER A 269 -6.07 -7.22 0.86
CA SER A 269 -5.03 -6.29 0.43
C SER A 269 -3.70 -7.03 0.30
N SER A 270 -2.92 -6.70 -0.73
CA SER A 270 -1.71 -7.44 -1.07
C SER A 270 -0.54 -6.50 -1.35
N ILE A 271 0.65 -6.85 -0.87
CA ILE A 271 1.90 -6.21 -1.28
C ILE A 271 2.60 -7.08 -2.31
N TYR A 272 3.08 -6.46 -3.39
CA TYR A 272 3.85 -7.11 -4.44
C TYR A 272 5.28 -6.60 -4.40
N VAL A 273 6.26 -7.51 -4.42
CA VAL A 273 7.67 -7.23 -4.64
C VAL A 273 8.10 -8.07 -5.83
N VAL A 274 8.07 -7.47 -7.01
CA VAL A 274 8.25 -8.16 -8.30
C VAL A 274 9.11 -7.32 -9.24
N PRO A 275 9.70 -7.91 -10.30
CA PRO A 275 10.38 -7.12 -11.33
C PRO A 275 9.44 -6.08 -11.91
N LEU A 276 9.93 -4.85 -12.11
CA LEU A 276 9.12 -3.75 -12.61
C LEU A 276 8.48 -4.08 -13.97
N GLU A 277 9.19 -4.82 -14.82
CA GLU A 277 8.70 -5.23 -16.14
C GLU A 277 7.47 -6.15 -16.06
N GLU A 278 7.45 -7.12 -15.13
CA GLU A 278 6.30 -8.01 -14.94
C GLU A 278 5.06 -7.25 -14.48
N LEU A 279 5.25 -6.30 -13.55
CA LEU A 279 4.16 -5.46 -13.07
C LEU A 279 3.61 -4.54 -14.16
N MET A 280 4.48 -3.95 -14.99
CA MET A 280 4.08 -3.11 -16.12
C MET A 280 3.37 -3.89 -17.23
N ARG A 281 3.64 -5.19 -17.37
CA ARG A 281 2.92 -6.10 -18.27
C ARG A 281 1.55 -6.52 -17.72
N GLY A 282 1.24 -6.18 -16.48
CA GLY A 282 -0.03 -6.51 -15.84
C GLY A 282 -0.14 -7.97 -15.40
N GLU A 283 0.98 -8.69 -15.29
CA GLU A 283 0.98 -10.13 -14.96
C GLU A 283 0.50 -10.41 -13.53
N HIS A 284 0.76 -9.48 -12.61
CA HIS A 284 0.40 -9.63 -11.19
C HIS A 284 -0.78 -8.73 -10.80
N CYS A 285 -0.93 -7.60 -11.48
CA CYS A 285 -1.97 -6.61 -11.21
C CYS A 285 -2.05 -5.56 -12.32
N VAL A 286 -3.25 -5.04 -12.59
CA VAL A 286 -3.44 -4.00 -13.60
C VAL A 286 -3.08 -2.63 -13.01
N MET A 287 -2.16 -1.93 -13.66
CA MET A 287 -1.73 -0.58 -13.28
C MET A 287 -2.70 0.46 -13.80
N HIS A 288 -3.11 1.40 -12.94
CA HIS A 288 -3.78 2.62 -13.40
C HIS A 288 -2.75 3.51 -14.11
N LYS A 289 -3.10 4.01 -15.30
CA LYS A 289 -2.25 4.95 -16.05
C LYS A 289 -2.51 6.39 -15.60
#